data_AF-A0A2P5Y027-F1
#
_entry.id   AF-A0A2P5Y027-F1
#
_cell.length_a   1.000
_cell.length_b   1.000
_cell.length_c   1.000
_cell.angle_alpha   90.00
_cell.angle_beta   90.00
_cell.angle_gamma   90.00
#
_symmetry.space_group_name_H-M   'P 1'
#
loop_
_entity.id
_entity.type
_entity.pdbx_description
1 polymer ?
#
loop_
_entity_poly.entity_id
_entity_poly.type
_entity_poly.pdbx_seq_one_letter_code
_entity_poly.pdbx_strand_id
1 'polypeptide(L)'
;MGCQVTKCTCLRIFWESKKFEGLTDKVEPWYGTAYSIEKASPSTIQAWMSSAPNENLHLPAPNVFIPTNLSIKNAQEKIKLPVLLRKSSYSKLWYKPDTVFFIPKAYLR
;
A
#
# COMPACT_ATOMS: atom_id res chain seq x y z
N MET A 1 -23.69 4.61 -18.07
CA MET A 1 -23.40 3.49 -17.15
C MET A 1 -23.47 4.03 -15.73
N GLY A 2 -24.57 3.74 -15.04
CA GLY A 2 -24.88 4.35 -13.75
C GLY A 2 -23.94 3.88 -12.65
N CYS A 3 -23.20 4.82 -12.07
CA CYS A 3 -22.47 4.59 -10.83
C CYS A 3 -23.53 4.44 -9.72
N GLN A 4 -23.74 3.21 -9.25
CA GLN A 4 -24.55 2.99 -8.05
C GLN A 4 -23.76 3.57 -6.87
N VAL A 5 -24.22 4.71 -6.37
CA VAL A 5 -23.70 5.29 -5.12
C VAL A 5 -23.93 4.26 -4.02
N THR A 6 -22.84 3.70 -3.49
CA THR A 6 -22.88 2.76 -2.38
C THR A 6 -23.64 3.42 -1.22
N LYS A 7 -24.72 2.78 -0.77
CA LYS A 7 -25.60 3.32 0.27
C LYS A 7 -24.79 3.53 1.55
N CYS A 8 -24.61 4.79 1.98
CA CYS A 8 -23.73 5.19 3.09
C CYS A 8 -24.24 4.76 4.50
N THR A 9 -25.28 3.93 4.57
CA THR A 9 -26.01 3.63 5.82
C THR A 9 -25.28 2.65 6.76
N CYS A 10 -24.20 2.00 6.30
CA CYS A 10 -23.41 1.05 7.11
C CYS A 10 -21.95 1.53 7.33
N LEU A 11 -21.73 2.84 7.35
CA LEU A 11 -20.40 3.44 7.54
C LEU A 11 -20.02 3.51 9.03
N ARG A 12 -18.78 3.16 9.38
CA ARG A 12 -18.15 3.45 10.67
C ARG A 12 -16.87 4.24 10.42
N ILE A 13 -16.72 5.36 11.12
CA ILE A 13 -15.56 6.24 10.99
C ILE A 13 -14.75 6.15 12.28
N PHE A 14 -13.45 5.94 12.14
CA PHE A 14 -12.48 6.08 13.23
C PHE A 14 -11.77 7.41 13.05
N TRP A 15 -11.83 8.26 14.08
CA TRP A 15 -11.16 9.56 14.07
C TRP A 15 -10.17 9.60 15.23
N GLU A 16 -8.90 9.53 14.90
CA GLU A 16 -7.81 9.55 15.88
C GLU A 16 -7.05 10.88 15.83
N SER A 17 -6.85 11.50 17.00
CA SER A 17 -6.05 12.71 17.13
C SER A 17 -5.65 12.94 18.58
N LYS A 18 -4.45 13.49 18.80
CA LYS A 18 -4.01 13.95 20.13
C LYS A 18 -4.88 15.08 20.69
N LYS A 19 -5.66 15.76 19.85
CA LYS A 19 -6.60 16.80 20.27
C LYS A 19 -7.73 16.29 21.18
N PHE A 20 -7.97 14.98 21.21
CA PHE A 20 -9.01 14.37 22.04
C PHE A 20 -8.51 13.93 23.42
N GLU A 21 -7.25 14.19 23.76
CA GLU A 21 -6.70 13.85 25.07
C GLU A 21 -7.48 14.56 26.19
N GLY A 22 -7.99 13.78 27.14
CA GLY A 22 -8.83 14.28 28.23
C GLY A 22 -10.28 14.63 27.85
N LEU A 23 -10.68 14.46 26.58
CA LEU A 23 -12.03 14.77 26.09
C LEU A 23 -12.91 13.53 25.84
N THR A 24 -12.35 12.33 26.01
CA THR A 24 -13.03 11.05 25.76
C THR A 24 -13.74 10.51 27.00
N ASP A 25 -14.83 9.76 26.82
CA ASP A 25 -15.71 9.26 27.90
C ASP A 25 -15.61 7.75 28.19
N LYS A 26 -14.87 6.98 27.37
CA LYS A 26 -14.72 5.53 27.52
C LYS A 26 -13.26 5.13 27.52
N VAL A 27 -12.99 3.99 28.14
CA VAL A 27 -11.66 3.37 28.18
C VAL A 27 -11.81 1.90 27.82
N GLU A 28 -11.01 1.45 26.86
CA GLU A 28 -10.98 0.05 26.42
C GLU A 28 -10.30 -0.80 27.51
N PRO A 29 -10.88 -1.95 27.92
CA PRO A 29 -10.47 -2.67 29.12
C PRO A 29 -9.07 -3.31 29.07
N TRP A 30 -8.55 -3.66 27.89
CA TRP A 30 -7.30 -4.42 27.80
C TRP A 30 -6.06 -3.55 27.66
N TYR A 31 -6.13 -2.50 26.86
CA TYR A 31 -5.01 -1.61 26.55
C TYR A 31 -5.16 -0.21 27.17
N GLY A 32 -6.30 0.09 27.78
CA GLY A 32 -6.55 1.41 28.38
C GLY A 32 -6.75 2.52 27.34
N THR A 33 -7.06 2.17 26.08
CA THR A 33 -7.27 3.15 25.02
C THR A 33 -8.47 4.03 25.35
N ALA A 34 -8.25 5.34 25.48
CA ALA A 34 -9.31 6.31 25.70
C ALA A 34 -10.04 6.64 24.38
N TYR A 35 -11.37 6.53 24.36
CA TYR A 35 -12.17 6.73 23.15
C TYR A 35 -13.59 7.23 23.46
N SER A 36 -14.31 7.69 22.45
CA SER A 36 -15.73 8.03 22.50
C SER A 36 -16.46 7.46 21.30
N ILE A 37 -17.76 7.23 21.44
CA ILE A 37 -18.63 6.79 20.34
C ILE A 37 -19.72 7.81 20.15
N GLU A 38 -19.77 8.41 18.97
CA GLU A 38 -20.77 9.40 18.60
C GLU A 38 -21.53 8.94 17.35
N LYS A 39 -22.83 9.24 17.32
CA LYS A 39 -23.65 9.00 16.14
C LYS A 39 -23.51 10.19 15.20
N ALA A 40 -23.06 9.94 13.97
CA ALA A 40 -23.05 10.97 12.93
C ALA A 40 -24.46 11.55 12.72
N SER A 41 -24.53 12.87 12.60
CA SER A 41 -25.81 13.57 12.46
C SER A 41 -26.46 13.26 11.09
N PRO A 42 -27.81 13.24 11.00
CA PRO A 42 -28.49 13.01 9.72
C PRO A 42 -28.11 14.01 8.62
N SER A 43 -27.89 15.29 8.99
CA SER A 43 -27.49 16.34 8.05
C SER A 43 -26.08 16.11 7.49
N THR A 44 -25.15 15.65 8.33
CA THR A 44 -23.81 15.26 7.91
C THR A 44 -23.87 14.10 6.91
N ILE A 45 -24.64 13.05 7.21
CA ILE A 45 -24.81 11.88 6.32
C ILE A 45 -25.43 12.32 4.98
N GLN A 46 -26.45 13.18 5.02
CA GLN A 46 -27.09 13.70 3.82
C GLN A 46 -26.12 14.49 2.95
N ALA A 47 -25.28 15.34 3.55
CA ALA A 47 -24.26 16.11 2.84
C ALA A 47 -23.23 15.21 2.13
N TRP A 48 -22.84 14.09 2.74
CA TRP A 48 -21.96 13.11 2.11
C TRP A 48 -22.63 12.35 0.96
N MET A 49 -23.93 12.07 1.06
CA MET A 49 -24.67 11.38 -0.02
C MET A 49 -24.96 12.29 -1.21
N SER A 50 -25.11 13.60 -0.99
CA SER A 50 -25.43 14.56 -2.05
C SER A 50 -24.19 15.09 -2.79
N SER A 51 -22.98 14.80 -2.33
CA SER A 51 -21.76 15.26 -2.98
C SER A 51 -21.59 14.63 -4.36
N ALA A 52 -21.42 15.47 -5.39
CA ALA A 52 -21.15 15.00 -6.75
C ALA A 52 -19.76 14.34 -6.86
N PRO A 53 -19.57 13.38 -7.79
CA PRO A 53 -18.25 12.84 -8.09
C PRO A 53 -17.29 13.96 -8.48
N ASN A 54 -16.11 14.00 -7.86
CA ASN A 54 -15.07 14.96 -8.21
C ASN A 54 -14.44 14.53 -9.55
N GLU A 55 -14.36 15.45 -10.52
CA GLU A 55 -13.78 15.18 -11.84
C GLU A 55 -12.29 14.78 -11.78
N ASN A 56 -11.58 15.16 -10.72
CA ASN A 56 -10.20 14.75 -10.48
C ASN A 56 -10.08 13.29 -9.98
N LEU A 57 -11.17 12.65 -9.58
CA LEU A 57 -11.19 11.24 -9.17
C LEU A 57 -11.54 10.37 -10.37
N HIS A 58 -10.52 9.92 -11.07
CA HIS A 58 -10.65 8.97 -12.17
C HIS A 58 -10.09 7.59 -11.79
N LEU A 59 -10.46 6.57 -12.55
CA LEU A 59 -9.84 5.25 -12.41
C LEU A 59 -8.34 5.35 -12.74
N PRO A 60 -7.48 4.57 -12.07
CA PRO A 60 -6.08 4.51 -12.43
C PRO A 60 -5.93 3.97 -13.85
N ALA A 61 -4.89 4.43 -14.55
CA ALA A 61 -4.48 3.84 -15.82
C ALA A 61 -4.07 2.36 -15.60
N PRO A 62 -4.12 1.51 -16.63
CA PRO A 62 -3.64 0.13 -16.54
C PRO A 62 -2.22 0.06 -15.99
N ASN A 63 -1.98 -0.82 -15.00
CA ASN A 63 -0.67 -0.96 -14.37
C ASN A 63 0.31 -1.70 -15.31
N VAL A 64 1.18 -0.94 -15.98
CA VAL A 64 2.21 -1.46 -16.90
C VAL A 64 3.36 -2.19 -16.20
N PHE A 65 3.45 -2.13 -14.87
CA PHE A 65 4.51 -2.79 -14.08
C PHE A 65 4.15 -4.20 -13.62
N ILE A 66 2.98 -4.72 -13.97
CA ILE A 66 2.65 -6.12 -13.72
C ILE A 66 3.60 -7.00 -14.56
N PRO A 67 4.45 -7.84 -13.96
CA PRO A 67 5.43 -8.63 -14.69
C PRO A 67 4.72 -9.71 -15.53
N THR A 68 5.00 -9.74 -16.84
CA THR A 68 4.43 -10.72 -17.77
C THR A 68 5.35 -11.91 -18.02
N ASN A 69 6.66 -11.69 -17.96
CA ASN A 69 7.67 -12.73 -18.17
C ASN A 69 8.25 -13.17 -16.82
N LEU A 70 7.90 -14.39 -16.40
CA LEU A 70 8.38 -15.03 -15.16
C LEU A 70 9.38 -16.16 -15.44
N SER A 71 9.93 -16.23 -16.65
CA SER A 71 10.94 -17.24 -17.00
C SER A 71 12.19 -17.09 -16.15
N ILE A 72 12.69 -18.21 -15.64
CA ILE A 72 13.93 -18.25 -14.88
C ILE A 72 15.11 -18.28 -15.83
N LYS A 73 16.07 -17.37 -15.63
CA LYS A 73 17.33 -17.42 -16.36
C LYS A 73 18.23 -18.46 -15.71
N ASN A 74 18.52 -19.54 -16.44
CA ASN A 74 19.46 -20.55 -15.97
C ASN A 74 20.88 -19.98 -15.98
N ALA A 75 21.53 -19.99 -14.82
CA ALA A 75 22.96 -19.70 -14.72
C ALA A 75 23.74 -20.91 -15.24
N GLN A 76 24.59 -20.71 -16.24
CA GLN A 76 25.45 -21.77 -16.79
C GLN A 76 26.50 -22.23 -15.78
N GLU A 77 26.95 -21.35 -14.88
CA GLU A 77 27.97 -21.63 -13.88
C GLU A 77 27.46 -21.42 -12.45
N LYS A 78 27.75 -22.37 -11.56
CA LYS A 78 27.46 -22.27 -10.12
C LYS A 78 28.48 -21.37 -9.44
N ILE A 79 28.26 -20.06 -9.52
CA ILE A 79 29.09 -19.05 -8.87
C ILE A 79 28.70 -18.93 -7.38
N LYS A 80 29.60 -19.32 -6.47
CA LYS A 80 29.34 -19.28 -5.01
C LYS A 80 29.39 -17.86 -4.42
N LEU A 81 30.28 -17.01 -4.93
CA LEU A 81 30.55 -15.65 -4.43
C LEU A 81 30.40 -14.60 -5.54
N PRO A 82 29.99 -13.36 -5.25
CA PRO A 82 29.89 -12.33 -6.27
C PRO A 82 31.21 -12.12 -7.03
N VAL A 83 31.11 -12.06 -8.35
CA VAL A 83 32.25 -11.80 -9.24
C VAL A 83 32.25 -10.35 -9.68
N LEU A 84 33.44 -9.78 -9.81
CA LEU A 84 33.61 -8.42 -10.32
C LEU A 84 33.58 -8.46 -11.84
N LEU A 85 32.46 -8.04 -12.45
CA LEU A 85 32.31 -8.02 -13.91
C LEU A 85 32.93 -6.80 -14.55
N ARG A 86 32.91 -5.66 -13.86
CA ARG A 86 33.47 -4.41 -14.37
C ARG A 86 34.09 -3.60 -13.26
N LYS A 87 35.26 -3.02 -13.52
CA LYS A 87 35.93 -2.05 -12.67
C LYS A 87 36.36 -0.86 -13.53
N SER A 88 35.97 0.34 -13.12
CA SER A 88 36.44 1.60 -13.68
C SER A 88 36.87 2.53 -12.54
N SER A 89 37.39 3.71 -12.87
CA SER A 89 37.67 4.77 -11.88
C SER A 89 36.40 5.23 -11.14
N TYR A 90 35.22 5.09 -11.76
CA TYR A 90 33.96 5.61 -11.23
C TYR A 90 33.06 4.54 -10.60
N SER A 91 33.25 3.26 -10.94
CA SER A 91 32.32 2.21 -10.50
C SER A 91 32.93 0.81 -10.48
N LYS A 92 32.31 -0.05 -9.67
CA LYS A 92 32.55 -1.50 -9.61
C LYS A 92 31.21 -2.22 -9.75
N LEU A 93 31.09 -3.05 -10.77
CA LEU A 93 29.91 -3.90 -10.98
C LEU A 93 30.20 -5.30 -10.45
N TRP A 94 29.51 -5.68 -9.39
CA TRP A 94 29.52 -7.02 -8.83
C TRP A 94 28.26 -7.77 -9.26
N TYR A 95 28.42 -9.04 -9.62
CA TYR A 95 27.32 -9.88 -10.06
C TYR A 95 27.38 -11.25 -9.41
N LYS A 96 26.22 -11.75 -9.00
CA LYS A 96 26.02 -13.13 -8.59
C LYS A 96 24.66 -13.58 -9.10
N PRO A 97 24.57 -14.57 -9.99
CA PRO A 97 23.28 -15.13 -10.36
C PRO A 97 22.66 -15.86 -9.17
N ASP A 98 21.33 -15.88 -9.10
CA ASP A 98 20.65 -16.78 -8.17
C ASP A 98 20.79 -18.23 -8.66
N THR A 99 21.41 -19.06 -7.83
CA THR A 99 21.61 -20.49 -8.08
C THR A 99 20.91 -21.36 -7.04
N VAL A 100 20.13 -20.76 -6.13
CA VAL A 100 19.54 -21.43 -4.97
C VAL A 100 18.03 -21.36 -5.01
N PHE A 101 17.45 -20.18 -5.22
CA PHE A 101 16.01 -19.97 -5.07
C PHE A 101 15.26 -20.05 -6.39
N PHE A 102 15.92 -19.75 -7.50
CA PHE A 102 15.36 -19.80 -8.86
C PHE A 102 14.07 -18.96 -8.96
N ILE A 103 14.10 -17.75 -8.42
CA ILE A 103 12.96 -16.82 -8.39
C ILE A 103 13.17 -15.76 -9.48
N PRO A 104 12.11 -15.32 -10.22
CA PRO A 104 12.22 -14.27 -11.24
C PRO A 104 12.30 -12.88 -10.57
N LYS A 105 13.29 -12.70 -9.70
CA LYS A 105 13.57 -11.48 -8.95
C LYS A 105 15.08 -11.22 -8.99
N ALA A 106 15.43 -9.94 -8.99
CA ALA A 106 16.81 -9.49 -8.88
C ALA A 106 16.91 -8.41 -7.80
N TYR A 107 18.07 -8.34 -7.17
CA TYR A 107 18.41 -7.29 -6.21
C TYR A 107 19.51 -6.42 -6.80
N LEU A 108 19.24 -5.12 -6.91
CA LEU A 108 20.17 -4.11 -7.41
C LEU A 108 20.61 -3.24 -6.23
N ARG A 109 21.92 -3.08 -6.06
CA ARG A 109 22.55 -2.29 -5.00
C ARG A 109 23.62 -1.38 -5.56
#